data_AF-A0A2V5VHI2-F1
#
_entry.id   AF-A0A2V5VHI2-F1
#
_cell.length_a   1.000
_cell.length_b   1.000
_cell.length_c   1.000
_cell.angle_alpha   90.00
_cell.angle_beta   90.00
_cell.angle_gamma   90.00
#
_symmetry.space_group_name_H-M   'P 1'
#
loop_
_entity.id
_entity.type
_entity.pdbx_description
1 polymer ?
#
loop_
_entity_poly.entity_id
_entity_poly.type
_entity_poly.pdbx_seq_one_letter_code
_entity_poly.pdbx_strand_id
1 'polypeptide(L)'
;MRAKIVLAAPLGTSNVRIADDLSIGRPTVLLWRERFEEGGLAAREIKEGLGRKRSIPDKKIEAMIADTLHGTPLHATHWSTRTLAKKHDVSNVFVKHVWDAAGLKPHLVRTFKVSNDPHFIEKL
;
A
#
# COMPACT_ATOMS: atom_id res chain seq x y z
N MET A 1 12.01 12.32 14.95
CA MET A 1 11.70 12.04 16.38
C MET A 1 12.45 10.84 16.91
N ARG A 2 12.25 9.62 16.37
CA ARG A 2 12.87 8.36 16.85
C ARG A 2 14.42 8.39 16.92
N ALA A 3 15.08 8.95 15.90
CA ALA A 3 16.54 9.09 15.89
C ALA A 3 17.09 9.96 17.04
N LYS A 4 16.35 10.98 17.48
CA LYS A 4 16.76 11.85 18.60
C LYS A 4 16.74 11.10 19.94
N ILE A 5 15.78 10.18 20.13
CA ILE A 5 15.69 9.31 21.31
C ILE A 5 16.92 8.41 21.40
N VAL A 6 17.30 7.79 20.28
CA VAL A 6 18.47 6.90 20.19
C VAL A 6 19.77 7.65 20.43
N LEU A 7 19.94 8.85 19.87
CA LEU A 7 21.15 9.66 20.05
C LEU A 7 21.32 10.21 21.47
N ALA A 8 20.23 10.40 22.21
CA ALA A 8 20.28 10.87 23.60
C ALA A 8 20.64 9.75 24.61
N ALA A 9 20.46 8.48 24.22
CA ALA A 9 20.77 7.32 25.07
C ALA A 9 22.27 7.19 25.45
N PRO A 10 23.24 7.27 24.52
CA PRO A 10 24.68 7.19 24.86
C PRO A 10 25.19 8.40 25.64
N LEU A 11 24.44 9.51 25.70
CA LEU A 11 24.77 10.70 26.48
C LEU A 11 24.37 10.57 27.98
N GLY A 12 23.94 9.39 28.43
CA GLY A 12 23.52 9.15 29.83
C GLY A 12 22.26 9.92 30.23
N THR A 13 21.50 10.46 29.26
CA THR A 13 20.33 11.27 29.54
C THR A 13 19.18 10.40 30.03
N SER A 14 18.50 10.84 31.10
CA SER A 14 17.36 10.11 31.66
C SER A 14 16.18 10.09 30.69
N ASN A 15 15.40 8.99 30.71
CA ASN A 15 14.24 8.85 29.82
C ASN A 15 13.16 9.91 30.07
N VAL A 16 13.09 10.46 31.29
CA VAL A 16 12.18 11.55 31.64
C VAL A 16 12.61 12.83 30.93
N ARG A 17 13.90 13.17 30.99
CA ARG A 17 14.43 14.36 30.33
C ARG A 17 14.33 14.28 28.80
N ILE A 18 14.59 13.11 28.21
CA ILE A 18 14.37 12.88 26.77
C ILE A 18 12.90 13.08 26.38
N ALA A 19 11.97 12.65 27.24
CA ALA A 19 10.54 12.80 27.02
C ALA A 19 10.13 14.29 27.05
N ASP A 20 10.64 15.05 28.02
CA ASP A 20 10.40 16.49 28.15
C ASP A 20 11.01 17.28 26.97
N ASP A 21 12.29 17.05 26.66
CA ASP A 21 13.03 17.72 25.58
C ASP A 21 12.40 17.48 24.20
N LEU A 22 11.74 16.33 24.01
CA LEU A 22 11.06 15.96 22.77
C LEU A 22 9.54 16.14 22.83
N SER A 23 9.00 16.59 23.96
CA SER A 23 7.56 16.77 24.22
C SER A 23 6.72 15.53 23.90
N ILE A 24 7.17 14.36 24.36
CA ILE A 24 6.56 13.05 24.06
C ILE A 24 6.35 12.24 25.33
N GLY A 25 5.51 11.21 25.28
CA GLY A 25 5.31 10.34 26.43
C GLY A 25 6.56 9.49 26.75
N ARG A 26 6.92 9.39 28.04
CA ARG A 26 7.96 8.46 28.54
C ARG A 26 7.78 7.01 28.02
N PRO A 27 6.56 6.43 27.91
CA PRO A 27 6.39 5.09 27.35
C PRO A 27 6.90 4.97 25.91
N THR A 28 6.75 6.03 25.11
CA THR A 28 7.27 6.06 23.73
C THR A 28 8.79 6.05 23.69
N VAL A 29 9.44 6.74 24.63
CA VAL A 29 10.91 6.73 24.76
C VAL A 29 11.42 5.33 25.10
N LEU A 30 10.82 4.68 26.10
CA LEU A 30 11.19 3.32 26.52
C LEU A 30 11.02 2.32 25.36
N LEU A 31 9.86 2.33 24.71
CA LEU A 31 9.56 1.46 23.56
C LEU A 31 10.59 1.62 22.43
N TRP A 32 11.01 2.85 22.12
CA TRP A 32 11.97 3.09 21.05
C TRP A 32 13.40 2.71 21.42
N ARG A 33 13.76 2.77 22.70
CA ARG A 33 15.07 2.29 23.18
C ARG A 33 15.14 0.77 23.14
N GLU A 34 14.14 0.08 23.68
CA GLU A 34 14.01 -1.38 23.65
C GLU A 34 14.06 -1.89 22.21
N ARG A 35 13.24 -1.32 21.31
CA ARG A 35 13.27 -1.68 19.88
C ARG A 35 14.62 -1.46 19.22
N PHE A 36 15.32 -0.37 19.57
CA PHE A 36 16.63 -0.09 19.01
C PHE A 36 17.71 -1.04 19.56
N GLU A 37 17.62 -1.44 20.83
CA GLU A 37 18.49 -2.47 21.41
C GLU A 37 18.29 -3.84 20.74
N GLU A 38 17.05 -4.21 20.43
CA GLU A 38 16.74 -5.48 19.75
C GLU A 38 17.08 -5.49 18.25
N GLY A 39 16.78 -4.41 17.53
CA GLY A 39 16.79 -4.38 16.07
C GLY A 39 17.71 -3.34 15.43
N GLY A 40 18.46 -2.58 16.22
CA GLY A 40 19.39 -1.55 15.74
C GLY A 40 18.74 -0.58 14.75
N LEU A 41 19.42 -0.32 13.63
CA LEU A 41 18.88 0.54 12.57
C LEU A 41 17.65 -0.05 11.87
N ALA A 42 17.52 -1.38 11.80
CA ALA A 42 16.38 -2.05 11.18
C ALA A 42 15.09 -1.85 11.99
N ALA A 43 15.18 -1.60 13.31
CA ALA A 43 14.04 -1.29 14.16
C ALA A 43 13.27 -0.02 13.76
N ARG A 44 13.86 0.83 12.92
CA ARG A 44 13.20 2.01 12.35
C ARG A 44 12.07 1.63 11.39
N GLU A 45 12.20 0.49 10.71
CA GLU A 45 11.24 0.03 9.71
C GLU A 45 9.94 -0.43 10.38
N ILE A 46 8.82 -0.10 9.75
CA ILE A 46 7.53 -0.63 10.20
C ILE A 46 7.52 -2.09 9.79
N LYS A 47 7.37 -3.00 10.77
CA LYS A 47 7.24 -4.43 10.49
C LYS A 47 6.16 -4.66 9.44
N GLU A 48 6.49 -5.45 8.43
CA GLU A 48 5.55 -5.85 7.39
C GLU A 48 4.30 -6.49 8.03
N GLY A 49 3.13 -6.15 7.50
CA GLY A 49 1.84 -6.67 7.99
C GLY A 49 1.12 -5.81 9.05
N LEU A 50 1.71 -4.71 9.52
CA LEU A 50 0.98 -3.69 10.29
C LEU A 50 0.20 -2.76 9.36
N GLY A 51 -1.09 -3.04 9.18
CA GLY A 51 -2.01 -2.23 8.37
C GLY A 51 -3.35 -2.91 8.13
N ARG A 52 -4.33 -2.19 7.58
CA ARG A 52 -5.60 -2.79 7.17
C ARG A 52 -5.32 -3.77 6.03
N LYS A 53 -5.51 -5.07 6.29
CA LYS A 53 -5.46 -6.10 5.23
C LYS A 53 -6.44 -5.75 4.13
N ARG A 54 -6.05 -5.99 2.88
CA ARG A 54 -6.93 -5.75 1.75
C ARG A 54 -8.18 -6.60 1.87
N SER A 55 -9.34 -5.97 1.64
CA SER A 55 -10.63 -6.64 1.72
C SER A 55 -10.97 -7.42 0.45
N ILE A 56 -10.28 -7.15 -0.66
CA ILE A 56 -10.56 -7.75 -1.96
C ILE A 56 -9.35 -8.64 -2.33
N PRO A 57 -9.56 -9.93 -2.63
CA PRO A 57 -8.48 -10.84 -2.95
C PRO A 57 -7.91 -10.57 -4.34
N ASP A 58 -6.61 -10.82 -4.52
CA ASP A 58 -5.88 -10.55 -5.77
C ASP A 58 -6.45 -11.33 -6.96
N LYS A 59 -6.96 -12.55 -6.73
CA LYS A 59 -7.70 -13.33 -7.75
C LYS A 59 -8.87 -12.58 -8.37
N LYS A 60 -9.55 -11.73 -7.60
CA LYS A 60 -10.67 -10.93 -8.09
C LYS A 60 -10.17 -9.78 -8.99
N ILE A 61 -9.01 -9.22 -8.66
CA ILE A 61 -8.33 -8.18 -9.46
C ILE A 61 -7.83 -8.77 -10.78
N GLU A 62 -7.19 -9.94 -10.75
CA GLU A 62 -6.75 -10.66 -11.94
C GLU A 62 -7.91 -10.96 -12.88
N ALA A 63 -9.03 -11.46 -12.35
CA ALA A 63 -10.23 -11.71 -13.13
C ALA A 63 -10.78 -10.44 -13.79
N MET A 64 -10.77 -9.30 -13.07
CA MET A 64 -11.17 -8.00 -13.63
C MET A 64 -10.25 -7.55 -14.76
N ILE A 65 -8.93 -7.73 -14.61
CA ILE A 65 -7.95 -7.38 -15.65
C ILE A 65 -8.16 -8.28 -16.88
N ALA A 66 -8.26 -9.59 -16.69
CA ALA A 66 -8.50 -10.55 -17.77
C ALA A 66 -9.80 -10.24 -18.54
N ASP A 67 -10.89 -9.94 -17.83
CA ASP A 67 -12.15 -9.53 -18.44
C ASP A 67 -12.03 -8.22 -19.22
N THR A 68 -11.23 -7.27 -18.72
CA THR A 68 -10.98 -6.01 -19.42
C THR A 68 -10.20 -6.21 -20.72
N LEU A 69 -9.29 -7.20 -20.76
CA LEU A 69 -8.40 -7.47 -21.90
C LEU A 69 -9.03 -8.36 -22.96
N HIS A 70 -9.78 -9.39 -22.55
CA HIS A 70 -10.28 -10.43 -23.46
C HIS A 70 -11.80 -10.39 -23.64
N GLY A 71 -12.51 -9.67 -22.78
CA GLY A 71 -13.96 -9.55 -22.83
C GLY A 71 -14.43 -8.25 -23.47
N THR A 72 -15.66 -8.29 -23.99
CA THR A 72 -16.45 -7.09 -24.30
C THR A 72 -17.80 -7.20 -23.61
N PRO A 73 -18.36 -6.09 -23.09
CA PRO A 73 -19.70 -6.10 -22.50
C PRO A 73 -20.78 -6.30 -23.57
N LEU A 74 -21.92 -6.89 -23.19
CA LEU A 74 -23.00 -7.30 -24.10
C LEU A 74 -23.54 -6.19 -25.03
N HIS A 75 -23.46 -4.93 -24.62
CA HIS A 75 -24.01 -3.78 -25.35
C HIS A 75 -23.00 -2.62 -25.51
N ALA A 76 -21.70 -2.89 -25.44
CA ALA A 76 -20.70 -1.86 -25.69
C ALA A 76 -19.39 -2.43 -26.24
N THR A 77 -18.68 -1.62 -27.02
CA THR A 77 -17.39 -2.00 -27.63
C THR A 77 -16.27 -2.14 -26.59
N HIS A 78 -16.38 -1.44 -25.46
CA HIS A 78 -15.39 -1.43 -24.39
C HIS A 78 -16.05 -1.49 -23.01
N TRP A 79 -15.33 -2.06 -22.04
CA TRP A 79 -15.75 -2.00 -20.64
C TRP A 79 -15.75 -0.55 -20.15
N SER A 80 -16.82 -0.17 -19.46
CA SER A 80 -16.86 1.02 -18.61
C SER A 80 -16.58 0.60 -17.16
N THR A 81 -16.11 1.54 -16.34
CA THR A 81 -15.89 1.27 -14.91
C THR A 81 -17.16 0.76 -14.22
N ARG A 82 -18.33 1.24 -14.64
CA ARG A 82 -19.64 0.85 -14.09
C ARG A 82 -20.09 -0.54 -14.55
N THR A 83 -19.86 -0.90 -15.81
CA THR A 83 -20.28 -2.23 -16.31
C THR A 83 -19.40 -3.33 -15.76
N LEU A 84 -18.09 -3.10 -15.64
CA LEU A 84 -17.17 -4.06 -15.02
C LEU A 84 -17.43 -4.16 -13.50
N ALA A 85 -17.72 -3.05 -12.83
CA ALA A 85 -18.12 -3.03 -11.42
C ALA A 85 -19.35 -3.91 -11.14
N LYS A 86 -20.38 -3.80 -11.98
CA LYS A 86 -21.59 -4.63 -11.87
C LYS A 86 -21.30 -6.11 -12.07
N LYS A 87 -20.40 -6.47 -13.00
CA LYS A 87 -20.03 -7.87 -13.27
C LYS A 87 -19.33 -8.52 -12.08
N HIS A 88 -18.41 -7.79 -11.43
CA HIS A 88 -17.60 -8.33 -10.33
C HIS A 88 -18.15 -7.99 -8.94
N ASP A 89 -19.29 -7.31 -8.82
CA ASP A 89 -19.84 -6.85 -7.54
C ASP A 89 -18.79 -6.08 -6.71
N VAL A 90 -18.30 -4.98 -7.30
CA VAL A 90 -17.33 -4.06 -6.68
C VAL A 90 -17.74 -2.61 -6.96
N SER A 91 -17.16 -1.66 -6.24
CA SER A 91 -17.40 -0.25 -6.53
C SER A 91 -16.72 0.16 -7.84
N ASN A 92 -17.35 1.06 -8.61
CA ASN A 92 -16.75 1.63 -9.81
C ASN A 92 -15.43 2.38 -9.53
N VAL A 93 -15.29 2.95 -8.34
CA VAL A 93 -14.05 3.60 -7.88
C VAL A 93 -12.93 2.57 -7.75
N PHE A 94 -13.22 1.39 -7.18
CA PHE A 94 -12.26 0.30 -7.10
C PHE A 94 -11.80 -0.16 -8.49
N VAL A 95 -12.74 -0.32 -9.45
CA VAL A 95 -12.39 -0.63 -10.85
C VAL A 95 -11.46 0.42 -11.44
N LYS A 96 -11.75 1.71 -11.23
CA LYS A 96 -10.91 2.81 -11.71
C LYS A 96 -9.50 2.72 -11.10
N HIS A 97 -9.38 2.47 -9.79
CA HIS A 97 -8.07 2.30 -9.16
C HIS A 97 -7.29 1.11 -9.71
N VAL A 98 -7.96 -0.02 -9.94
CA VAL A 98 -7.34 -1.20 -10.55
C VAL A 98 -6.83 -0.87 -11.95
N TRP A 99 -7.62 -0.18 -12.76
CA TRP A 99 -7.19 0.25 -14.10
C TRP A 99 -6.07 1.28 -14.07
N ASP A 100 -6.14 2.28 -13.19
CA ASP A 100 -5.10 3.30 -13.03
C ASP A 100 -3.77 2.66 -12.61
N ALA A 101 -3.82 1.71 -11.65
CA ALA A 101 -2.66 0.95 -11.23
C ALA A 101 -2.10 0.08 -12.35
N ALA A 102 -2.98 -0.63 -13.08
CA ALA A 102 -2.61 -1.48 -14.21
C ALA A 102 -2.26 -0.71 -15.50
N GLY A 103 -2.38 0.62 -15.50
CA GLY A 103 -2.21 1.44 -16.71
C GLY A 103 -3.23 1.15 -17.82
N LEU A 104 -4.37 0.53 -17.49
CA LEU A 104 -5.39 0.13 -18.45
C LEU A 104 -6.24 1.34 -18.87
N LYS A 105 -6.34 1.54 -20.18
CA LYS A 105 -7.09 2.63 -20.80
C LYS A 105 -8.05 2.07 -21.86
N PRO A 106 -9.17 1.47 -21.45
CA PRO A 106 -10.07 0.75 -22.37
C PRO A 106 -10.71 1.64 -23.45
N HIS A 107 -10.72 2.97 -23.26
CA HIS A 107 -11.27 3.94 -24.21
C HIS A 107 -10.23 4.52 -25.19
N LEU A 108 -8.94 4.18 -25.05
CA LEU A 108 -7.85 4.70 -25.90
C LEU A 108 -7.40 3.59 -26.87
N VAL A 109 -8.02 3.55 -28.05
CA VAL A 109 -7.93 2.46 -29.04
C VAL A 109 -6.67 2.51 -29.94
N ARG A 110 -5.64 3.32 -29.62
CA ARG A 110 -4.43 3.40 -30.47
C ARG A 110 -3.18 3.02 -29.69
N THR A 111 -2.73 1.80 -29.94
CA THR A 111 -1.47 1.21 -29.48
C THR A 111 -1.50 0.80 -28.00
N PHE A 112 -2.11 -0.35 -27.74
CA PHE A 112 -2.05 -1.04 -26.46
C PHE A 112 -0.61 -1.50 -26.19
N LYS A 113 0.22 -0.63 -25.60
CA LYS A 113 1.54 -1.00 -25.12
C LYS A 113 1.38 -1.67 -23.76
N VAL A 114 1.29 -3.00 -23.80
CA VAL A 114 1.32 -3.87 -22.62
C VAL A 114 2.57 -3.53 -21.82
N SER A 115 2.42 -3.03 -20.59
CA SER A 115 3.54 -3.07 -19.64
C SER A 115 3.65 -4.51 -19.15
N ASN A 116 4.67 -5.22 -19.62
CA ASN A 116 4.98 -6.59 -19.22
C ASN A 116 5.78 -6.57 -17.92
N ASP A 117 5.16 -6.15 -16.82
CA ASP A 117 5.81 -6.10 -15.50
C ASP A 117 5.48 -7.38 -14.70
N PRO A 118 6.44 -8.31 -14.51
CA PRO A 118 6.20 -9.57 -13.79
C PRO A 118 5.90 -9.39 -12.30
N HIS A 119 6.29 -8.24 -11.72
CA HIS A 119 6.12 -7.90 -10.31
C HIS A 119 4.89 -7.02 -10.06
N PHE A 120 3.97 -6.94 -11.03
CA PHE A 120 2.81 -6.05 -10.97
C PHE A 120 1.84 -6.38 -9.82
N ILE A 121 1.63 -7.67 -9.54
CA ILE A 121 0.73 -8.14 -8.48
C ILE A 121 1.32 -7.90 -7.08
N GLU A 122 2.65 -7.95 -6.94
CA GLU A 122 3.33 -7.73 -5.65
C GLU A 122 3.28 -6.26 -5.19
N LYS A 123 3.03 -5.34 -6.13
CA LYS A 123 3.09 -3.89 -5.87
C LYS A 123 1.72 -3.23 -5.70
N LEU A 124 0.65 -3.88 -6.16
CA LEU A 124 -0.71 -3.46 -5.82
C LEU A 124 -0.94 -3.72 -4.35
#